data_AF-A0A7X5N2E2-F1
#
_entry.id   AF-A0A7X5N2E2-F1
#
_cell.length_a   1.000
_cell.length_b   1.000
_cell.length_c   1.000
_cell.angle_alpha   90.00
_cell.angle_beta   90.00
_cell.angle_gamma   90.00
#
_symmetry.space_group_name_H-M   'P 1'
#
loop_
_entity.id
_entity.type
_entity.pdbx_description
1 polymer ?
#
loop_
_entity_poly.entity_id
_entity_poly.type
_entity_poly.pdbx_seq_one_letter_code
_entity_poly.pdbx_strand_id
1 'polypeptide(L)'
;ERAELKQKGIRFDLVGFLAVATFLGALELVLDRGQTEDWYGSSFIIVSTLVCVLAFLFMIPWELRHDNPVVDLRMIFSRQFGSCFLVMMATGAILIATTQFLPELLQTFYGYTATWAGLALSPGGVVTMT
;
A
#
# COMPACT_ATOMS: atom_id res chain seq x y z
N GLU A 1 -39.38 -8.29 3.68
CA GLU A 1 -38.29 -7.92 2.74
C GLU A 1 -37.51 -6.65 3.07
N ARG A 2 -37.93 -5.42 2.74
CA ARG A 2 -37.11 -4.19 2.99
C ARG A 2 -36.82 -3.91 4.48
N ALA A 3 -37.66 -4.39 5.38
CA ALA A 3 -37.45 -4.30 6.83
C ALA A 3 -36.53 -5.39 7.40
N GLU A 4 -36.44 -6.57 6.76
CA GLU A 4 -35.56 -7.66 7.20
C GLU A 4 -34.09 -7.39 6.85
N LEU A 5 -33.85 -6.70 5.72
CA LEU A 5 -32.54 -6.16 5.34
C LEU A 5 -32.02 -5.11 6.33
N LYS A 6 -32.91 -4.44 7.07
CA LYS A 6 -32.57 -3.46 8.12
C LYS A 6 -32.29 -4.11 9.49
N GLN A 7 -32.81 -5.32 9.72
CA GLN A 7 -32.71 -6.04 10.99
C GLN A 7 -31.48 -6.97 11.06
N LYS A 8 -31.03 -7.50 9.91
CA LYS A 8 -29.67 -8.01 9.76
C LYS A 8 -28.73 -6.82 9.62
N GLY A 9 -28.47 -6.14 10.73
CA GLY A 9 -27.39 -5.16 10.78
C GLY A 9 -26.16 -5.80 10.15
N ILE A 10 -25.53 -5.09 9.20
CA ILE A 10 -24.30 -5.53 8.56
C ILE A 10 -23.37 -5.90 9.70
N ARG A 11 -23.17 -7.21 9.92
CA ARG A 11 -22.25 -7.69 10.95
C ARG A 11 -20.88 -7.45 10.37
N PHE A 12 -20.40 -6.23 10.56
CA PHE A 12 -19.08 -5.81 10.12
C PHE A 12 -18.06 -6.75 10.75
N ASP A 13 -17.30 -7.45 9.90
CA ASP A 13 -16.27 -8.37 10.35
C ASP A 13 -15.04 -7.59 10.82
N LEU A 14 -15.12 -7.14 12.07
CA LEU A 14 -14.07 -6.34 12.72
C LEU A 14 -12.75 -7.13 12.84
N VAL A 15 -12.83 -8.46 12.98
CA VAL A 15 -11.66 -9.34 13.11
C VAL A 15 -10.96 -9.47 11.76
N GLY A 16 -11.71 -9.71 10.68
CA GLY A 16 -11.17 -9.71 9.32
C GLY A 16 -10.57 -8.35 8.96
N PHE A 17 -11.27 -7.26 9.28
CA PHE A 17 -10.74 -5.90 9.08
C PHE A 17 -9.40 -5.68 9.80
N LEU A 18 -9.29 -6.05 11.08
CA LEU A 18 -8.05 -5.91 11.83
C LEU A 18 -6.93 -6.80 11.28
N ALA A 19 -7.23 -8.01 10.84
CA ALA A 19 -6.26 -8.91 10.22
C ALA A 19 -5.70 -8.31 8.91
N VAL A 20 -6.58 -7.81 8.04
CA VAL A 20 -6.22 -7.13 6.78
C VAL A 20 -5.41 -5.88 7.05
N ALA A 21 -5.85 -5.01 7.98
CA ALA A 21 -5.16 -3.79 8.34
C ALA A 21 -3.76 -4.06 8.92
N THR A 22 -3.65 -5.10 9.76
CA THR A 22 -2.35 -5.53 10.31
C THR A 22 -1.43 -6.07 9.22
N PHE A 23 -1.96 -6.88 8.29
CA PHE A 23 -1.20 -7.41 7.16
C PHE A 23 -0.71 -6.28 6.24
N LEU A 24 -1.60 -5.41 5.76
CA LEU A 24 -1.22 -4.31 4.86
C LEU A 24 -0.28 -3.33 5.56
N GLY A 25 -0.54 -2.96 6.82
CA GLY A 25 0.31 -2.03 7.55
C GLY A 25 1.71 -2.60 7.85
N ALA A 26 1.80 -3.88 8.20
CA ALA A 26 3.09 -4.54 8.39
C ALA A 26 3.85 -4.69 7.06
N LEU A 27 3.15 -5.00 5.96
CA LEU A 27 3.73 -5.07 4.62
C LEU A 27 4.27 -3.71 4.16
N GLU A 28 3.48 -2.65 4.32
CA GLU A 28 3.90 -1.27 4.01
C GLU A 28 5.15 -0.88 4.81
N LEU A 29 5.17 -1.17 6.11
CA LEU A 29 6.30 -0.88 6.98
C LEU A 29 7.57 -1.64 6.58
N VAL A 30 7.45 -2.93 6.21
CA VAL A 30 8.59 -3.72 5.74
C VAL A 30 9.14 -3.18 4.42
N LEU A 31 8.27 -2.71 3.50
CA LEU A 31 8.69 -2.16 2.22
C LEU A 31 9.31 -0.75 2.36
N ASP A 32 8.71 0.11 3.17
CA ASP A 32 9.17 1.49 3.39
C ASP A 32 10.48 1.54 4.19
N ARG A 33 10.54 0.80 5.30
CA ARG A 33 11.72 0.77 6.19
C ARG A 33 12.74 -0.30 5.83
N GLY A 34 12.40 -1.23 4.94
CA GLY A 34 13.26 -2.31 4.47
C GLY A 34 14.65 -1.82 4.10
N GLN A 35 14.73 -0.92 3.13
CA GLN A 35 16.00 -0.36 2.65
C GLN A 35 16.77 0.42 3.73
N THR A 36 16.09 1.14 4.61
CA THR A 36 16.75 2.02 5.60
C THR A 36 17.32 1.24 6.79
N GLU A 37 16.69 0.13 7.18
CA GLU A 37 17.07 -0.70 8.34
C GLU A 37 17.85 -1.96 7.94
N ASP A 38 18.47 -1.96 6.76
CA ASP A 38 19.27 -3.09 6.24
C ASP A 38 18.47 -4.40 6.12
N TRP A 39 17.16 -4.28 5.86
CA TRP A 39 16.18 -5.36 5.68
C TRP A 39 16.27 -6.43 6.78
N TYR A 40 16.91 -7.56 6.47
CA TYR A 40 17.05 -8.71 7.37
C TYR A 40 18.21 -8.57 8.36
N GLY A 41 18.97 -7.48 8.31
CA GLY A 41 19.97 -7.14 9.32
C GLY A 41 19.35 -6.60 10.62
N SER A 42 18.17 -5.99 10.54
CA SER A 42 17.48 -5.41 11.70
C SER A 42 16.44 -6.37 12.28
N SER A 43 16.55 -6.67 13.58
CA SER A 43 15.57 -7.50 14.29
C SER A 43 14.16 -6.92 14.22
N PHE A 44 14.02 -5.60 14.08
CA PHE A 44 12.73 -4.93 13.94
C PHE A 44 11.99 -5.37 12.67
N ILE A 45 12.67 -5.39 11.52
CA ILE A 45 12.06 -5.78 10.25
C ILE A 45 11.78 -7.28 10.20
N ILE A 46 12.63 -8.10 10.82
CA ILE A 46 12.36 -9.55 10.96
C ILE A 46 11.06 -9.78 11.73
N VAL A 47 10.86 -9.08 12.86
CA VAL A 47 9.63 -9.18 13.65
C VAL A 47 8.42 -8.67 12.85
N SER A 48 8.52 -7.53 12.18
CA SER A 48 7.44 -7.00 11.34
C SER A 48 7.09 -7.92 10.17
N THR A 49 8.10 -8.56 9.57
CA THR A 49 7.91 -9.56 8.50
C THR A 49 7.22 -10.81 9.04
N LEU A 50 7.59 -11.28 10.23
CA LEU A 50 6.90 -12.38 10.92
C LEU A 50 5.43 -12.03 11.21
N VAL A 51 5.17 -10.84 11.76
CA VAL A 51 3.80 -10.35 12.01
C VAL A 51 3.00 -10.28 10.71
N CYS A 52 3.60 -9.76 9.63
CA CYS A 52 3.00 -9.70 8.31
C CYS A 52 2.62 -11.10 7.79
N VAL A 53 3.53 -12.07 7.85
CA VAL A 53 3.29 -13.46 7.42
C VAL A 53 2.22 -14.13 8.27
N LEU A 54 2.26 -13.96 9.59
CA LEU A 54 1.27 -14.53 10.50
C LEU A 54 -0.12 -13.92 10.27
N ALA A 55 -0.22 -12.61 10.09
CA ALA A 55 -1.46 -11.92 9.78
C ALA A 55 -2.02 -12.38 8.43
N PHE A 56 -1.18 -12.53 7.41
CA PHE A 56 -1.56 -13.05 6.10
C PHE A 56 -2.12 -14.49 6.18
N LEU A 57 -1.40 -15.38 6.86
CA LEU A 57 -1.81 -16.78 7.04
C LEU A 57 -3.08 -16.91 7.88
N PHE A 58 -3.32 -16.00 8.81
CA PHE A 58 -4.55 -15.95 9.61
C PHE A 58 -5.73 -15.38 8.82
N MET A 59 -5.49 -14.34 8.01
CA MET A 59 -6.50 -13.65 7.21
C MET A 59 -7.14 -14.57 6.17
N ILE A 60 -6.34 -15.37 5.44
CA ILE A 60 -6.84 -16.27 4.38
C ILE A 60 -7.96 -17.22 4.85
N PRO A 61 -7.76 -18.08 5.87
CA PRO A 61 -8.81 -19.00 6.32
C PRO A 61 -9.97 -18.27 7.02
N TRP A 62 -9.74 -17.08 7.59
CA TRP A 62 -10.79 -16.28 8.22
C TRP A 62 -11.76 -15.71 7.16
N GLU A 63 -11.22 -15.03 6.15
CA GLU A 63 -12.04 -14.41 5.08
C GLU A 63 -12.73 -15.45 4.20
N LEU A 64 -12.11 -16.61 3.96
CA LEU A 64 -12.74 -17.69 3.21
C LEU A 64 -13.91 -18.36 3.92
N ARG A 65 -13.99 -18.27 5.26
CA ARG A 65 -15.04 -18.91 6.08
C ARG A 65 -16.17 -17.95 6.48
N HIS A 66 -16.00 -16.64 6.32
CA HIS A 66 -16.99 -15.65 6.75
C HIS A 66 -18.01 -15.35 5.64
N ASP A 67 -19.30 -15.31 5.99
CA ASP A 67 -20.39 -15.04 5.03
C ASP A 67 -20.41 -13.58 4.52
N ASN A 68 -19.78 -12.64 5.23
CA ASN A 68 -19.62 -11.24 4.83
C ASN A 68 -18.17 -10.80 5.03
N PRO A 69 -17.23 -11.24 4.17
CA PRO A 69 -15.83 -10.86 4.30
C PRO A 69 -15.67 -9.36 4.01
N VAL A 70 -14.77 -8.71 4.75
CA VAL A 70 -14.44 -7.29 4.51
C VAL A 70 -13.69 -7.11 3.19
N VAL A 71 -12.80 -8.06 2.87
CA VAL A 71 -12.13 -8.14 1.57
C VAL A 71 -12.60 -9.40 0.87
N ASP A 72 -13.24 -9.23 -0.30
CA ASP A 72 -13.54 -10.36 -1.15
C ASP A 72 -12.28 -10.76 -1.94
N LEU A 73 -11.53 -11.73 -1.38
CA LEU A 73 -10.35 -12.30 -2.01
C LEU A 73 -10.63 -12.78 -3.44
N ARG A 74 -11.85 -13.22 -3.76
CA ARG A 74 -12.21 -13.68 -5.11
C ARG A 74 -12.25 -12.52 -6.10
N MET A 75 -12.66 -11.34 -5.64
CA MET A 75 -12.69 -10.13 -6.45
C MET A 75 -11.27 -9.64 -6.76
N ILE A 76 -10.33 -9.76 -5.81
CA ILE A 76 -8.91 -9.43 -6.02
C ILE A 76 -8.31 -10.27 -7.14
N PHE A 77 -8.64 -11.56 -7.20
CA PHE A 77 -8.16 -12.48 -8.24
C PHE A 77 -8.88 -12.35 -9.59
N SER A 78 -9.87 -11.45 -9.72
CA SER A 78 -10.50 -11.19 -11.01
C SER A 78 -9.55 -10.42 -11.95
N ARG A 79 -9.54 -10.77 -13.24
CA ARG A 79 -8.66 -10.11 -14.23
C ARG A 79 -8.86 -8.59 -14.29
N GLN A 80 -10.09 -8.12 -14.14
CA GLN A 80 -10.39 -6.69 -14.20
C GLN A 80 -9.83 -5.95 -12.98
N PHE A 81 -10.10 -6.44 -11.77
CA PHE A 81 -9.57 -5.82 -10.56
C PHE A 81 -8.04 -5.93 -10.47
N GLY A 82 -7.48 -7.10 -10.76
CA GLY A 82 -6.04 -7.32 -10.76
C GLY A 82 -5.31 -6.43 -11.76
N SER A 83 -5.89 -6.19 -12.95
CA SER A 83 -5.30 -5.26 -13.93
C SER A 83 -5.33 -3.82 -13.43
N CYS A 84 -6.45 -3.36 -12.84
CA CYS A 84 -6.53 -2.03 -12.24
C CYS A 84 -5.52 -1.87 -11.09
N PHE A 85 -5.41 -2.87 -10.22
CA PHE A 85 -4.45 -2.89 -9.13
C PHE A 85 -3.01 -2.77 -9.64
N LEU A 86 -2.63 -3.56 -10.64
CA LEU A 86 -1.30 -3.48 -11.25
C LEU A 86 -1.03 -2.12 -11.90
N VAL A 87 -2.01 -1.55 -12.61
CA VAL A 87 -1.88 -0.22 -13.22
C VAL A 87 -1.71 0.85 -12.16
N MET A 88 -2.47 0.81 -11.06
CA MET A 88 -2.30 1.74 -9.95
C MET A 88 -0.94 1.60 -9.28
N MET A 89 -0.49 0.37 -9.03
CA MET A 89 0.82 0.10 -8.43
C MET A 89 1.96 0.61 -9.32
N ALA A 90 1.90 0.34 -10.63
CA ALA A 90 2.89 0.82 -11.60
C ALA A 90 2.89 2.35 -11.72
N THR A 91 1.70 2.96 -11.77
CA THR A 91 1.57 4.43 -11.84
C THR A 91 2.16 5.10 -10.59
N GLY A 92 1.85 4.58 -9.40
CA GLY A 92 2.42 5.07 -8.14
C GLY A 92 3.94 4.93 -8.09
N ALA A 93 4.46 3.77 -8.49
CA ALA A 93 5.91 3.54 -8.55
C ALA A 93 6.62 4.51 -9.50
N ILE A 94 6.09 4.70 -10.72
CA ILE A 94 6.65 5.64 -11.71
C ILE A 94 6.60 7.08 -11.18
N LEU A 95 5.51 7.46 -10.53
CA LEU A 95 5.30 8.81 -10.02
C LEU A 95 6.29 9.14 -8.87
N ILE A 96 6.44 8.23 -7.90
CA ILE A 96 7.41 8.40 -6.81
C ILE A 96 8.84 8.36 -7.36
N ALA A 97 9.16 7.42 -8.25
CA ALA A 97 10.49 7.34 -8.85
C ALA A 97 10.84 8.63 -9.60
N THR A 98 9.93 9.15 -10.43
CA THR A 98 10.18 10.37 -11.22
C THR A 98 10.35 11.59 -10.32
N THR A 99 9.52 11.74 -9.29
CA THR A 99 9.60 12.90 -8.37
C THR A 99 10.89 12.94 -7.55
N GLN A 100 11.49 11.78 -7.23
CA GLN A 100 12.78 11.69 -6.54
C GLN A 100 13.98 11.72 -7.50
N PHE A 101 13.86 11.10 -8.67
CA PHE A 101 14.96 10.97 -9.62
C PHE A 101 15.25 12.26 -10.41
N LEU A 102 14.22 13.03 -10.76
CA LEU A 102 14.38 14.27 -11.50
C LEU A 102 15.26 15.33 -10.79
N PRO A 103 15.09 15.62 -9.47
CA PRO A 103 15.98 16.56 -8.79
C PRO A 103 17.42 16.06 -8.72
N GLU A 104 17.63 14.75 -8.58
CA GLU A 104 18.97 14.17 -8.56
C GLU A 104 19.65 14.26 -9.93
N LEU A 105 18.91 14.03 -11.01
CA LEU A 105 19.38 14.21 -12.38
C LEU A 105 19.76 15.67 -12.67
N LEU A 106 18.94 16.63 -12.25
CA LEU A 106 19.23 18.06 -12.41
C LEU A 106 20.45 18.51 -11.60
N GLN A 107 20.62 17.97 -10.40
CA GLN A 107 21.77 18.30 -9.54
C GLN A 107 23.06 17.65 -10.05
N THR A 108 23.01 16.39 -10.48
CA THR A 108 24.20 15.60 -10.85
C THR A 108 24.68 15.88 -12.27
N PHE A 109 23.76 15.94 -13.25
CA PHE A 109 24.12 16.08 -14.66
C PHE A 109 24.01 17.52 -15.17
N TYR A 110 23.10 18.33 -14.63
CA TYR A 110 22.90 19.72 -15.05
C TYR A 110 23.56 20.74 -14.13
N GLY A 111 24.16 20.31 -13.02
CA GLY A 111 24.88 21.17 -12.08
C GLY A 111 23.99 22.17 -11.35
N TYR A 112 22.67 21.93 -11.29
CA TYR A 112 21.76 22.81 -10.58
C TYR A 112 22.02 22.72 -9.07
N THR A 113 22.07 23.85 -8.39
CA THR A 113 22.03 23.85 -6.93
C THR A 113 20.65 23.37 -6.46
N ALA A 114 20.58 22.74 -5.27
CA ALA A 114 19.34 22.19 -4.70
C ALA A 114 18.12 23.14 -4.79
N THR A 115 18.33 24.44 -4.59
CA THR A 115 17.28 25.48 -4.68
C THR A 115 16.66 25.61 -6.06
N TRP A 116 17.47 25.53 -7.13
CA TRP A 116 17.01 25.66 -8.51
C TRP A 116 16.33 24.39 -9.01
N ALA A 117 16.84 23.21 -8.62
CA ALA A 117 16.18 21.94 -8.91
C ALA A 117 14.79 21.88 -8.23
N GLY A 118 14.70 22.31 -6.97
CA GLY A 118 13.42 22.42 -6.26
C GLY A 118 12.45 23.43 -6.90
N LEU A 119 12.95 24.58 -7.36
CA LEU A 119 12.12 25.56 -8.07
C LEU A 119 11.61 25.02 -9.41
N ALA A 120 12.41 24.27 -10.16
CA ALA A 120 12.03 23.67 -11.43
C ALA A 120 10.94 22.57 -11.27
N LEU A 121 10.96 21.87 -10.14
CA LEU A 121 9.96 20.86 -9.77
C LEU A 121 8.69 21.47 -9.15
N SER A 122 8.76 22.69 -8.63
CA SER A 122 7.65 23.35 -7.94
C SER A 122 6.34 23.43 -8.73
N PRO A 123 6.31 23.67 -10.07
CA PRO A 123 5.06 23.70 -10.82
C PRO A 123 4.36 22.34 -10.86
N GLY A 124 5.15 21.24 -10.96
CA GLY A 124 4.61 19.88 -10.94
C GLY A 124 3.99 19.52 -9.59
N GLY A 125 4.62 19.97 -8.49
CA GLY A 125 4.06 19.83 -7.14
C GLY A 125 2.73 20.57 -6.97
N VAL A 126 2.65 21.83 -7.44
CA VAL A 126 1.42 22.63 -7.38
C VAL A 126 0.28 21.96 -8.14
N VAL A 127 0.53 21.45 -9.35
CA VAL A 127 -0.48 20.75 -10.16
C VAL A 127 -0.96 19.46 -9.50
N THR A 128 -0.10 18.78 -8.73
CA THR A 128 -0.46 17.54 -8.04
C THR A 128 -1.27 17.81 -6.76
N MET A 129 -1.11 18.99 -6.14
CA MET A 129 -1.85 19.39 -4.93
C MET A 129 -3.26 19.96 -5.21
N THR A 130 -3.51 20.43 -6.44
CA THR A 130 -4.81 20.98 -6.89
C THR A 130 -5.70 19.92 -7.50
#